data_AF-A0A1K0IKY3-F1
#
_entry.id   AF-A0A1K0IKY3-F1
#
_cell.length_a   1.000
_cell.length_b   1.000
_cell.length_c   1.000
_cell.angle_alpha   90.00
_cell.angle_beta   90.00
_cell.angle_gamma   90.00
#
_symmetry.space_group_name_H-M   'P 1'
#
loop_
_entity.id
_entity.type
_entity.pdbx_description
1 polymer ?
#
loop_
_entity_poly.entity_id
_entity_poly.type
_entity_poly.pdbx_seq_one_letter_code
_entity_poly.pdbx_strand_id
1 'polypeptide(L)'
;MAAAVPEHYSKALPLNVSGAIPAVLLDAGYPASALKGVPMLARVASLIAHLQEERAQPIGFILADAAEHAITYSAAPAQAS
;
A
#
# COMPACT_ATOMS: atom_id res chain seq x y z
N MET A 1 -8.07 7.07 -21.41
CA MET A 1 -7.21 7.66 -20.35
C MET A 1 -5.82 8.00 -20.86
N ALA A 2 -5.11 7.09 -21.56
CA ALA A 2 -3.75 7.34 -22.07
C ALA A 2 -3.60 8.58 -22.97
N ALA A 3 -4.64 8.94 -23.75
CA ALA A 3 -4.60 10.09 -24.65
C ALA A 3 -4.89 11.45 -23.97
N ALA A 4 -5.61 11.48 -22.85
CA ALA A 4 -6.07 12.73 -22.21
C ALA A 4 -5.10 13.28 -21.16
N VAL A 5 -4.23 12.43 -20.61
CA VAL A 5 -3.27 12.84 -19.56
C VAL A 5 -2.17 13.78 -20.09
N PRO A 6 -1.55 13.55 -21.27
CA PRO A 6 -0.50 14.44 -21.79
C PRO A 6 -1.00 15.85 -22.15
N GLU A 7 -2.30 16.01 -22.42
CA GLU A 7 -2.91 17.30 -22.77
C GLU A 7 -2.99 18.25 -21.56
N HIS A 8 -3.09 17.71 -20.35
CA HIS A 8 -3.33 18.49 -19.13
C HIS A 8 -2.21 18.43 -18.10
N TYR A 9 -1.26 17.49 -18.25
CA TYR A 9 -0.16 17.31 -17.31
C TYR A 9 1.20 17.34 -18.03
N SER A 10 2.09 18.20 -17.54
CA SER A 10 3.46 18.35 -18.05
C SER A 10 4.42 17.23 -17.64
N LYS A 11 3.96 16.27 -16.82
CA LYS A 11 4.72 15.10 -16.37
C LYS A 11 3.98 13.82 -16.72
N ALA A 12 4.73 12.77 -17.03
CA ALA A 12 4.17 11.44 -17.20
C ALA A 12 3.49 10.97 -15.90
N LEU A 13 2.21 10.60 -16.00
CA LEU A 13 1.44 10.00 -14.91
C LEU A 13 1.11 8.54 -15.28
N PRO A 14 2.02 7.59 -14.98
CA PRO A 14 1.78 6.19 -15.28
C PRO A 14 0.60 5.66 -14.47
N LEU A 15 -0.22 4.81 -15.10
CA LEU A 15 -1.31 4.13 -14.42
C LEU A 15 -0.74 3.10 -13.45
N ASN A 16 -0.98 3.28 -12.16
CA ASN A 16 -0.58 2.30 -11.15
C ASN A 16 -1.53 1.09 -11.12
N VAL A 17 -1.12 0.03 -10.42
CA VAL A 17 -1.91 -1.21 -10.30
C VAL A 17 -3.29 -0.99 -9.68
N SER A 18 -3.40 -0.04 -8.75
CA SER A 18 -4.68 0.33 -8.12
C SER A 18 -5.64 1.00 -9.09
N GLY A 19 -5.16 1.57 -10.19
CA GLY A 19 -5.98 2.08 -11.30
C GLY A 19 -6.19 1.06 -12.41
N ALA A 20 -5.18 0.23 -12.72
CA ALA A 20 -5.24 -0.76 -13.79
C ALA A 20 -6.23 -1.90 -13.48
N ILE A 21 -6.19 -2.46 -12.25
CA ILE A 21 -7.09 -3.55 -11.84
C ILE A 21 -8.57 -3.16 -12.00
N PRO A 22 -9.06 -2.06 -11.38
CA PRO A 22 -10.46 -1.70 -11.52
C PRO A 22 -10.85 -1.28 -12.94
N ALA A 23 -9.93 -0.70 -13.73
CA ALA A 23 -10.20 -0.39 -15.14
C ALA A 23 -10.53 -1.67 -15.93
N VAL A 24 -9.70 -2.70 -15.81
CA VAL A 24 -9.93 -3.99 -16.49
C VAL A 24 -11.18 -4.70 -15.98
N LEU A 25 -11.46 -4.64 -14.67
CA LEU A 25 -12.69 -5.22 -14.10
C LEU A 25 -13.95 -4.53 -14.61
N LEU A 26 -13.92 -3.20 -14.75
CA LEU A 26 -15.03 -2.43 -15.33
C LEU A 26 -15.23 -2.78 -16.81
N ASP A 27 -14.15 -2.89 -17.57
CA ASP A 27 -14.21 -3.31 -18.98
C ASP A 27 -14.82 -4.72 -19.13
N ALA A 28 -14.64 -5.59 -18.13
CA ALA A 28 -15.23 -6.93 -18.06
C ALA A 28 -16.68 -6.96 -17.52
N GLY A 29 -17.29 -5.80 -17.22
CA GLY A 29 -18.66 -5.70 -16.72
C GLY A 29 -18.83 -5.95 -15.21
N TYR A 30 -17.74 -5.91 -14.44
CA TYR A 30 -17.81 -6.06 -12.99
C TYR A 30 -18.50 -4.85 -12.34
N PRO A 31 -19.37 -5.04 -11.33
CA PRO A 31 -20.13 -3.93 -10.74
C PRO A 31 -19.22 -2.95 -10.00
N ALA A 32 -19.37 -1.65 -10.30
CA ALA A 32 -18.57 -0.58 -9.71
C ALA A 32 -18.61 -0.56 -8.18
N SER A 33 -19.76 -0.89 -7.58
CA SER A 33 -19.95 -0.97 -6.13
C SER A 33 -19.10 -2.06 -5.46
N ALA A 34 -18.67 -3.09 -6.20
CA ALA A 34 -17.90 -4.21 -5.69
C ALA A 34 -16.39 -4.14 -6.00
N LEU A 35 -15.92 -3.13 -6.75
CA LEU A 35 -14.54 -3.07 -7.25
C LEU A 35 -13.45 -3.20 -6.19
N LYS A 36 -13.71 -2.68 -4.99
CA LYS A 36 -12.75 -2.75 -3.88
C LYS A 36 -12.60 -4.17 -3.31
N GLY A 37 -13.54 -5.07 -3.56
CA GLY A 37 -13.53 -6.45 -3.06
C GLY A 37 -12.31 -7.24 -3.53
N VAL A 38 -11.95 -7.11 -4.81
CA VAL A 38 -10.82 -7.83 -5.40
C VAL A 38 -9.47 -7.48 -4.73
N PRO A 39 -9.05 -6.21 -4.65
CA PRO A 39 -7.80 -5.87 -3.96
C PRO A 39 -7.86 -6.17 -2.46
N MET A 40 -9.03 -6.07 -1.79
CA MET A 40 -9.18 -6.46 -0.38
C MET A 40 -8.89 -7.94 -0.17
N LEU A 41 -9.47 -8.83 -0.99
CA LEU A 41 -9.21 -10.27 -0.91
C LEU A 41 -7.73 -10.59 -1.15
N ALA A 42 -7.11 -9.95 -2.13
CA ALA A 42 -5.68 -10.10 -2.41
C ALA A 42 -4.82 -9.67 -1.21
N ARG A 43 -5.19 -8.60 -0.50
CA ARG A 43 -4.49 -8.17 0.74
C ARG A 43 -4.65 -9.19 1.86
N VAL A 44 -5.84 -9.74 2.08
CA VAL A 44 -6.06 -10.76 3.10
C VAL A 44 -5.21 -12.01 2.82
N ALA A 45 -5.17 -12.48 1.57
CA ALA A 45 -4.30 -13.59 1.17
C ALA A 45 -2.81 -13.27 1.42
N SER A 46 -2.36 -12.07 1.07
CA SER A 46 -0.99 -11.60 1.34
C SER A 46 -0.64 -11.58 2.83
N LEU A 47 -1.56 -11.12 3.69
CA LEU A 47 -1.36 -11.11 5.15
C LEU A 47 -1.26 -12.52 5.71
N ILE A 48 -2.10 -13.46 5.25
CA ILE A 48 -2.03 -14.87 5.65
C ILE A 48 -0.67 -15.46 5.26
N ALA A 49 -0.18 -15.16 4.05
CA ALA A 49 1.13 -15.62 3.60
C ALA A 49 2.26 -15.07 4.49
N HIS A 50 2.26 -13.77 4.81
CA HIS A 50 3.26 -13.18 5.72
C HIS A 50 3.20 -13.78 7.12
N LEU A 51 2.00 -14.05 7.66
CA LEU A 51 1.86 -14.72 8.96
C LEU A 51 2.45 -16.14 8.92
N GLN A 52 2.27 -16.87 7.83
CA GLN A 52 2.87 -18.19 7.67
C GLN A 52 4.40 -18.13 7.52
N GLU A 53 4.92 -17.15 6.78
CA GLU A 53 6.36 -16.90 6.65
C GLU A 53 6.99 -16.59 8.01
N GLU A 54 6.38 -15.68 8.79
CA GLU A 54 6.87 -15.31 10.13
C GLU A 54 6.89 -16.51 11.09
N ARG A 55 5.96 -17.46 10.95
CA ARG A 55 5.97 -18.71 11.75
C ARG A 55 7.13 -19.63 11.41
N ALA A 56 7.60 -19.62 10.17
CA ALA A 56 8.70 -20.47 9.71
C ALA A 56 10.06 -19.81 9.92
N GLN A 57 10.16 -18.50 9.70
CA GLN A 57 11.37 -17.70 9.86
C GLN A 57 11.03 -16.36 10.54
N PRO A 58 11.04 -16.31 11.88
CA PRO A 58 10.65 -15.11 12.61
C PRO A 58 11.64 -13.96 12.37
N ILE A 59 11.13 -12.83 11.89
CA ILE A 59 11.92 -11.60 11.69
C ILE A 59 11.40 -10.41 12.53
N GLY A 60 10.33 -10.62 13.31
CA GLY A 60 9.67 -9.54 14.06
C GLY A 60 10.58 -8.74 14.98
N PHE A 61 11.51 -9.38 15.70
CA PHE A 61 12.45 -8.66 16.57
C PHE A 61 13.50 -7.85 15.80
N ILE A 62 13.97 -8.37 14.66
CA ILE A 62 14.90 -7.66 13.79
C ILE A 62 14.21 -6.43 13.19
N LEU A 63 12.95 -6.59 12.76
CA LEU A 63 12.14 -5.47 12.27
C LEU A 63 11.88 -4.42 13.36
N ALA A 64 11.61 -4.84 14.61
CA ALA A 64 11.39 -3.94 15.73
C ALA A 64 12.63 -3.12 16.08
N ASP A 65 13.80 -3.77 16.14
CA ASP A 65 15.09 -3.11 16.35
C ASP A 65 15.40 -2.10 15.23
N ALA A 66 15.21 -2.49 13.97
CA ALA A 66 15.41 -1.58 12.84
C ALA A 66 14.44 -0.38 12.87
N ALA A 67 13.20 -0.60 13.30
CA ALA A 67 12.20 0.45 13.43
C ALA A 67 12.56 1.45 14.53
N GLU A 68 13.10 0.99 15.65
CA GLU A 68 13.59 1.85 16.74
C GLU A 68 14.70 2.78 16.24
N HIS A 69 15.70 2.24 15.54
CA HIS A 69 16.81 3.02 14.97
C HIS A 69 16.38 4.02 13.90
N ALA A 70 15.23 3.80 13.24
CA ALA A 70 14.68 4.71 12.23
C ALA A 70 13.96 5.93 12.84
N ILE A 71 13.71 5.95 14.14
CA ILE A 71 12.97 7.02 14.82
C ILE A 71 13.93 7.98 15.50
N THR A 72 13.88 9.26 15.13
CA THR A 72 14.61 10.32 15.86
C THR A 72 13.79 10.81 17.05
N TYR A 73 14.35 10.71 18.25
CA TYR A 73 13.75 11.29 19.44
C TYR A 73 13.77 12.82 19.39
N SER A 74 12.61 13.43 19.63
CA SER A 74 12.48 14.89 19.81
C SER A 74 11.91 15.16 21.21
N ALA A 75 12.74 15.71 22.10
CA ALA A 75 12.28 16.14 23.41
C ALA A 75 11.35 17.35 23.27
N ALA A 76 10.21 17.35 23.96
CA ALA A 76 9.53 18.60 24.29
C ALA A 76 10.40 19.37 25.30
N PRO A 77 10.49 20.71 25.23
CA PRO A 77 11.25 21.47 26.21
C PRO A 77 10.70 21.17 27.61
N ALA A 78 11.60 20.79 28.53
CA ALA A 78 11.24 20.60 29.92
C ALA A 78 10.64 21.91 30.45
N GLN A 79 9.39 21.86 30.94
CA GLN A 79 8.79 23.00 31.62
C GLN A 79 9.55 23.22 32.91
N ALA A 80 10.43 24.23 32.91
CA ALA A 80 11.12 24.68 34.12
C ALA A 80 10.05 25.21 35.10
N SER A 81 10.03 24.65 36.31
CA SER A 81 9.21 25.14 37.43
C SER A 81 9.84 26.37 38.07
#